data_AF-A0A5E4L222-F1
#
_entry.id   AF-A0A5E4L222-F1
#
_cell.length_a   1.000
_cell.length_b   1.000
_cell.length_c   1.000
_cell.angle_alpha   90.00
_cell.angle_beta   90.00
_cell.angle_gamma   90.00
#
_symmetry.space_group_name_H-M   'P 1'
#
loop_
_entity.id
_entity.type
_entity.pdbx_description
1 polymer ?
#
loop_
_entity_poly.entity_id
_entity_poly.type
_entity_poly.pdbx_seq_one_letter_code
_entity_poly.pdbx_strand_id
1 'polypeptide(L)'
;MQLDEYHKLRDFSKSPEPKGGAKQHEGNIFVVHEHDARHLHYDLRLEMGGVLRSWAVPKEPPVKEGEKRLAIQTEDHPLGYADFEGTIPEGMYGAGTVQIWDKGEFILESEKDNELLFELKGRKLTGRYALIKTKFRGKDSWLFFKRK
;
A
#
# COMPACT_ATOMS: atom_id res chain seq x y z
N MET A 1 10.45 -11.28 -12.50
CA MET A 1 11.12 -10.54 -11.41
C MET A 1 10.06 -9.84 -10.57
N GLN A 2 10.38 -9.39 -9.36
CA GLN A 2 9.40 -8.95 -8.35
C GLN A 2 8.60 -7.68 -8.75
N LEU A 3 9.07 -6.92 -9.74
CA LEU A 3 8.43 -5.70 -10.25
C LEU A 3 7.95 -5.79 -11.71
N ASP A 4 7.92 -6.99 -12.30
CA ASP A 4 7.58 -7.16 -13.73
C ASP A 4 6.19 -6.61 -14.06
N GLU A 5 5.22 -6.83 -13.19
CA GLU A 5 3.84 -6.38 -13.41
C GLU A 5 3.75 -4.85 -13.29
N TYR A 6 4.40 -4.27 -12.27
CA TYR A 6 4.52 -2.82 -12.11
C TYR A 6 5.15 -2.16 -13.35
N HIS A 7 6.26 -2.69 -13.86
CA HIS A 7 6.91 -2.15 -15.05
C HIS A 7 6.06 -2.27 -16.32
N LYS A 8 5.25 -3.32 -16.45
CA LYS A 8 4.34 -3.49 -17.59
C LYS A 8 3.18 -2.48 -17.59
N LEU A 9 2.75 -2.07 -16.40
CA LEU A 9 1.61 -1.16 -16.23
C LEU A 9 2.01 0.32 -16.28
N ARG A 10 3.31 0.64 -16.31
CA ARG A 10 3.81 2.03 -16.25
C ARG A 10 4.50 2.47 -17.52
N ASP A 11 4.16 3.67 -17.98
CA ASP A 11 4.92 4.39 -18.99
C ASP A 11 5.69 5.55 -18.32
N PHE A 12 6.93 5.26 -17.95
CA PHE A 12 7.83 6.18 -17.26
C PHE A 12 8.37 7.32 -18.14
N SER A 13 8.00 7.38 -19.42
CA SER A 13 8.27 8.56 -20.24
C SER A 13 7.25 9.67 -19.98
N LYS A 14 6.09 9.31 -19.41
CA LYS A 14 4.97 10.23 -19.15
C LYS A 14 4.63 10.35 -17.67
N SER A 15 4.89 9.31 -16.87
CA SER A 15 4.64 9.33 -15.43
C SER A 15 5.89 9.76 -14.64
N PRO A 16 5.75 10.61 -13.60
CA PRO A 16 6.84 10.93 -12.67
C PRO A 16 7.14 9.80 -11.67
N GLU A 17 6.41 8.68 -11.74
CA GLU A 17 6.58 7.56 -10.84
C GLU A 17 7.99 6.93 -10.94
N PRO A 18 8.56 6.44 -9.82
CA PRO A 18 9.89 5.85 -9.81
C PRO A 18 9.94 4.52 -10.58
N LYS A 19 10.94 4.36 -11.44
CA LYS A 19 11.24 3.10 -12.16
C LYS A 19 11.66 1.95 -11.24
N GLY A 20 12.04 2.26 -10.00
CA GLY A 20 12.76 1.37 -9.12
C GLY A 20 14.27 1.63 -9.15
N GLY A 21 14.92 1.27 -8.06
CA GLY A 21 16.33 1.56 -7.81
C GLY A 21 16.66 1.24 -6.37
N ALA A 22 17.89 0.77 -6.13
CA ALA A 22 18.37 0.36 -4.83
C ALA A 22 18.58 1.56 -3.89
N LYS A 23 17.51 2.12 -3.35
CA LYS A 23 17.61 2.66 -1.99
C LYS A 23 17.53 1.44 -1.09
N GLN A 24 18.66 1.10 -0.46
CA GLN A 24 18.64 0.24 0.72
C GLN A 24 17.92 1.05 1.80
N HIS A 25 16.61 0.89 1.88
CA HIS A 25 15.92 1.27 3.09
C HIS A 25 16.34 0.28 4.18
N GLU A 26 16.68 0.80 5.35
CA GLU A 26 16.74 0.00 6.57
C GLU A 26 15.32 -0.52 6.75
N GLY A 27 15.06 -1.73 6.26
CA GLY A 27 13.71 -2.19 5.98
C GLY A 27 12.79 -2.08 7.18
N ASN A 28 11.48 -1.99 6.91
CA ASN A 28 10.33 -1.86 7.84
C ASN A 28 9.49 -0.61 7.56
N ILE A 29 9.50 -0.05 6.34
CA ILE A 29 8.68 1.12 6.02
C ILE A 29 7.25 0.71 5.74
N PHE A 30 6.30 1.47 6.27
CA PHE A 30 4.96 1.52 5.71
C PHE A 30 4.61 2.93 5.24
N VAL A 31 3.74 2.98 4.25
CA VAL A 31 3.14 4.21 3.76
C VAL A 31 1.68 3.96 3.42
N VAL A 32 0.87 4.97 3.68
CA VAL A 32 -0.48 5.07 3.15
C VAL A 32 -0.52 6.28 2.24
N HIS A 33 -0.83 6.07 0.97
CA HIS A 33 -1.12 7.17 0.07
C HIS A 33 -2.62 7.42 0.03
N GLU A 34 -3.03 8.68 0.03
CA GLU A 34 -4.34 9.10 -0.46
C GLU A 34 -4.24 9.28 -1.97
N HIS A 35 -5.14 8.64 -2.71
CA HIS A 35 -5.11 8.62 -4.16
C HIS A 35 -6.45 9.11 -4.72
N ASP A 36 -6.45 10.37 -5.16
CA ASP A 36 -7.57 11.00 -5.84
C ASP A 36 -7.56 10.66 -7.33
N ALA A 37 -7.96 9.42 -7.62
CA ALA A 37 -8.17 8.91 -8.97
C ALA A 37 -9.64 9.11 -9.39
N ARG A 38 -10.18 8.26 -10.27
CA ARG A 38 -11.62 8.26 -10.59
C ARG A 38 -12.51 8.16 -9.34
N HIS A 39 -12.03 7.46 -8.32
CA HIS A 39 -12.60 7.41 -7.00
C HIS A 39 -11.48 7.60 -5.99
N LEU A 40 -11.72 8.43 -4.97
CA LEU A 40 -10.84 8.55 -3.83
C LEU A 40 -10.69 7.19 -3.15
N HIS A 41 -9.44 6.78 -2.95
CA HIS A 41 -9.08 5.58 -2.20
C HIS A 41 -7.72 5.78 -1.52
N TYR A 42 -7.31 4.81 -0.72
CA TYR A 42 -6.07 4.84 0.02
C TYR A 42 -5.23 3.62 -0.31
N ASP A 43 -3.96 3.79 -0.64
CA ASP A 43 -3.06 2.67 -0.91
C ASP A 43 -2.18 2.40 0.30
N LEU A 44 -2.45 1.31 1.03
CA LEU A 44 -1.59 0.79 2.08
C LEU A 44 -0.44 0.02 1.44
N ARG A 45 0.80 0.34 1.83
CA ARG A 45 1.98 -0.34 1.32
C ARG A 45 2.92 -0.71 2.46
N LEU A 46 3.38 -1.96 2.48
CA LEU A 46 4.31 -2.50 3.47
C LEU A 46 5.59 -2.96 2.77
N GLU A 47 6.74 -2.50 3.24
CA GLU A 47 8.03 -2.97 2.76
C GLU A 47 8.29 -4.42 3.20
N MET A 48 8.18 -5.36 2.27
CA MET A 48 8.36 -6.78 2.54
C MET A 48 9.13 -7.43 1.40
N GLY A 49 10.27 -8.05 1.72
CA GLY A 49 11.07 -8.78 0.73
C GLY A 49 11.63 -7.91 -0.40
N GLY A 50 11.98 -6.65 -0.11
CA GLY A 50 12.62 -5.73 -1.07
C GLY A 50 11.66 -4.94 -1.97
N VAL A 51 10.36 -5.06 -1.76
CA VAL A 51 9.30 -4.33 -2.48
C VAL A 51 8.25 -3.81 -1.51
N LEU A 52 7.41 -2.91 -2.00
CA LEU A 52 6.22 -2.44 -1.32
C LEU A 52 5.03 -3.32 -1.72
N ARG A 53 4.71 -4.31 -0.90
CA ARG A 53 3.47 -5.07 -1.04
C ARG A 53 2.30 -4.13 -0.78
N SER A 54 1.36 -4.07 -1.72
CA SER A 54 0.41 -2.96 -1.80
C SER A 54 -1.05 -3.43 -1.81
N TRP A 55 -1.91 -2.67 -1.14
CA TRP A 55 -3.35 -2.87 -1.11
C TRP A 55 -4.11 -1.55 -1.28
N ALA A 56 -5.05 -1.52 -2.22
CA ALA A 56 -6.02 -0.45 -2.36
C ALA A 56 -7.16 -0.61 -1.34
N VAL A 57 -7.39 0.42 -0.53
CA VAL A 57 -8.39 0.50 0.53
C VAL A 57 -9.41 1.57 0.11
N PRO A 58 -10.64 1.20 -0.31
CA PRO A 58 -11.60 2.16 -0.88
C PRO A 58 -12.15 3.21 0.10
N LYS A 59 -11.81 3.13 1.37
CA LYS A 59 -12.25 4.03 2.43
C LYS A 59 -11.06 4.33 3.33
N GLU A 60 -11.16 5.39 4.11
CA GLU A 60 -10.12 5.77 5.07
C GLU A 60 -9.68 4.56 5.94
N PRO A 61 -8.37 4.34 6.12
CA PRO A 61 -7.84 3.28 6.96
C PRO A 61 -8.45 3.25 8.37
N PRO A 62 -8.57 2.07 9.01
CA PRO A 62 -9.25 1.92 10.29
C PRO A 62 -8.41 2.49 11.44
N VAL A 63 -8.57 3.78 11.76
CA VAL A 63 -7.83 4.43 12.87
C VAL A 63 -8.26 3.89 14.24
N LYS A 64 -9.54 3.52 14.37
CA LYS A 64 -10.16 3.05 15.61
C LYS A 64 -10.41 1.54 15.58
N GLU A 65 -10.44 0.95 16.77
CA GLU A 65 -10.88 -0.43 16.95
C GLU A 65 -12.34 -0.62 16.51
N GLY A 66 -12.66 -1.83 16.03
CA GLY A 66 -13.99 -2.17 15.55
C GLY A 66 -14.26 -1.78 14.09
N GLU A 67 -13.46 -0.90 13.51
CA GLU A 67 -13.52 -0.58 12.09
C GLU A 67 -12.91 -1.68 11.24
N LYS A 68 -13.66 -2.12 10.22
CA LYS A 68 -13.23 -3.12 9.23
C LYS A 68 -13.27 -2.49 7.85
N ARG A 69 -12.16 -2.58 7.13
CA ARG A 69 -12.01 -2.08 5.76
C ARG A 69 -11.74 -3.23 4.80
N LEU A 70 -12.32 -3.14 3.61
CA LEU A 70 -11.88 -3.96 2.49
C LEU A 70 -10.53 -3.41 2.02
N ALA A 71 -9.57 -4.30 1.81
CA ALA A 71 -8.28 -4.00 1.20
C ALA A 71 -8.10 -4.96 0.02
N ILE A 72 -7.85 -4.42 -1.18
CA ILE A 72 -7.72 -5.21 -2.41
C ILE A 72 -6.22 -5.24 -2.74
N GLN A 73 -5.63 -6.42 -2.79
CA GLN A 73 -4.22 -6.56 -3.13
C GLN A 73 -3.97 -6.08 -4.57
N THR A 74 -2.92 -5.28 -4.73
CA THR A 74 -2.47 -4.70 -5.99
C THR A 74 -1.02 -5.14 -6.25
N GLU A 75 -0.46 -4.69 -7.36
CA GLU A 75 0.90 -5.04 -7.77
C GLU A 75 1.94 -4.52 -6.77
N ASP A 76 3.07 -5.21 -6.66
CA ASP A 76 4.20 -4.76 -5.86
C ASP A 76 4.79 -3.46 -6.43
N HIS A 77 5.13 -2.52 -5.56
CA HIS A 77 5.72 -1.24 -5.95
C HIS A 77 7.21 -1.17 -5.56
N PRO A 78 8.04 -0.38 -6.27
CA PRO A 78 9.43 -0.18 -5.89
C PRO A 78 9.52 0.58 -4.56
N LEU A 79 10.57 0.33 -3.77
CA LEU A 79 10.77 0.99 -2.47
C LEU A 79 10.77 2.52 -2.56
N GLY A 80 11.35 3.08 -3.62
CA GLY A 80 11.35 4.53 -3.86
C GLY A 80 9.95 5.15 -4.03
N TYR A 81 8.91 4.33 -4.27
CA TYR A 81 7.53 4.79 -4.31
C TYR A 81 7.00 5.21 -2.94
N ALA A 82 7.65 4.79 -1.84
CA ALA A 82 7.23 5.20 -0.51
C ALA A 82 7.40 6.71 -0.23
N ASP A 83 8.22 7.39 -1.04
CA ASP A 83 8.46 8.83 -0.98
C ASP A 83 7.68 9.60 -2.07
N PHE A 84 6.85 8.92 -2.88
CA PHE A 84 6.23 9.55 -4.05
C PHE A 84 5.00 10.37 -3.67
N GLU A 85 5.00 11.64 -4.08
CA GLU A 85 3.84 12.52 -4.11
C GLU A 85 3.81 13.24 -5.45
N GLY A 86 2.63 13.36 -6.04
CA GLY A 86 2.47 14.01 -7.35
C GLY A 86 1.22 13.57 -8.09
N THR A 87 1.07 14.07 -9.29
CA THR A 87 -0.07 13.75 -10.16
C THR A 87 0.37 12.81 -11.27
N ILE A 88 -0.28 11.65 -11.35
CA ILE A 88 -0.16 10.70 -12.45
C ILE A 88 -1.07 11.20 -13.58
N PRO A 89 -0.55 11.49 -14.78
CA PRO A 89 -1.33 12.12 -15.85
C PRO A 89 -2.57 11.31 -16.26
N GLU A 90 -3.60 12.01 -16.74
CA GLU A 90 -4.78 11.36 -17.31
C GLU A 90 -4.44 10.41 -18.46
N GLY A 91 -5.20 9.32 -18.58
CA GLY A 91 -4.96 8.27 -19.58
C GLY A 91 -3.87 7.27 -19.19
N MET A 92 -3.15 7.50 -18.08
CA MET A 92 -2.19 6.56 -17.51
C MET A 92 -2.88 5.60 -16.53
N TYR A 93 -2.28 4.43 -16.32
CA TYR A 93 -2.72 3.53 -15.25
C TYR A 93 -2.42 4.18 -13.90
N GLY A 94 -3.44 4.24 -13.02
CA GLY A 94 -3.33 4.97 -11.76
C GLY A 94 -3.40 6.49 -11.91
N ALA A 95 -3.98 7.02 -13.00
CA ALA A 95 -4.19 8.46 -13.15
C ALA A 95 -4.95 9.06 -11.96
N GLY A 96 -4.42 10.17 -11.44
CA GLY A 96 -4.90 10.79 -10.22
C GLY A 96 -3.79 11.50 -9.45
N THR A 97 -4.17 12.24 -8.41
CA THR A 97 -3.22 12.86 -7.50
C THR A 97 -2.94 11.91 -6.33
N VAL A 98 -1.65 11.71 -6.05
CA VAL A 98 -1.14 10.84 -4.99
C VAL A 98 -0.47 11.71 -3.94
N GLN A 99 -0.88 11.57 -2.68
CA GLN A 99 -0.33 12.29 -1.53
C GLN A 99 -0.05 11.30 -0.39
N ILE A 100 0.96 11.56 0.43
CA ILE A 100 1.25 10.73 1.61
C ILE A 100 0.24 11.08 2.70
N TRP A 101 -0.68 10.16 2.98
CA TRP A 101 -1.67 10.32 4.04
C TRP A 101 -1.08 9.97 5.42
N ASP A 102 -0.29 8.91 5.50
CA ASP A 102 0.50 8.55 6.69
C ASP A 102 1.74 7.75 6.29
N LYS A 103 2.77 7.80 7.13
CA LYS A 103 4.03 7.11 6.89
C LYS A 103 4.75 6.87 8.21
N GLY A 104 5.45 5.75 8.29
CA GLY A 104 6.31 5.44 9.42
C GLY A 104 6.96 4.08 9.28
N GLU A 105 7.33 3.52 10.43
CA GLU A 105 7.85 2.17 10.52
C GLU A 105 6.73 1.19 10.84
N PHE A 106 6.88 -0.07 10.45
CA PHE A 106 6.05 -1.16 10.91
C PHE A 106 6.88 -2.33 11.41
N ILE A 107 6.34 -3.10 12.35
CA ILE A 107 6.95 -4.35 12.81
C ILE A 107 6.06 -5.49 12.34
N LEU A 108 6.62 -6.40 11.55
CA LEU A 108 5.94 -7.63 11.17
C LEU A 108 5.92 -8.60 12.36
N GLU A 109 4.72 -8.95 12.85
CA GLU A 109 4.53 -9.92 13.93
C GLU A 109 4.33 -11.34 13.39
N SER A 110 3.62 -11.48 12.27
CA SER A 110 3.35 -12.77 11.62
C SER A 110 3.03 -12.59 10.14
N GLU A 111 3.60 -13.47 9.30
CA GLU A 111 3.25 -13.60 7.88
C GLU A 111 2.87 -15.04 7.58
N LYS A 112 1.65 -15.22 7.07
CA LYS A 112 1.09 -16.48 6.55
C LYS A 112 0.39 -16.19 5.22
N ASP A 113 0.12 -17.23 4.44
CA ASP A 113 -0.48 -17.10 3.11
C ASP A 113 -1.81 -16.33 3.06
N ASN A 114 -2.55 -16.30 4.17
CA ASN A 114 -3.87 -15.69 4.30
C ASN A 114 -3.98 -14.69 5.46
N GLU A 115 -2.88 -14.39 6.15
CA GLU A 115 -2.88 -13.56 7.36
C GLU A 115 -1.56 -12.80 7.48
N LEU A 116 -1.65 -11.48 7.65
CA LEU A 116 -0.54 -10.64 8.07
C LEU A 116 -0.92 -9.95 9.39
N LEU A 117 -0.04 -10.06 10.38
CA LEU A 117 -0.15 -9.35 11.66
C LEU A 117 1.06 -8.43 11.79
N PHE A 118 0.81 -7.16 12.09
CA PHE A 118 1.87 -6.17 12.15
C PHE A 118 1.49 -5.01 13.07
N GLU A 119 2.48 -4.34 13.61
CA GLU A 119 2.34 -3.10 14.37
C GLU A 119 2.74 -1.92 13.48
N LEU A 120 1.91 -0.88 13.39
CA LEU A 120 2.20 0.36 12.68
C LEU A 120 2.66 1.43 13.68
N LYS A 121 3.70 2.17 13.32
CA LYS A 121 4.27 3.31 14.06
C LYS A 121 4.20 4.58 13.22
N GLY A 122 3.00 4.94 12.78
CA GLY A 122 2.72 6.17 12.04
C GLY A 122 2.38 7.35 12.92
N ARG A 123 1.94 8.43 12.25
CA ARG A 123 1.32 9.58 12.92
C ARG A 123 -0.18 9.38 13.12
N LYS A 124 -0.85 8.71 12.17
CA LYS A 124 -2.30 8.46 12.20
C LYS A 124 -2.60 7.01 12.59
N LEU A 125 -1.91 6.06 11.95
CA LEU A 125 -2.03 4.64 12.24
C LEU A 125 -0.97 4.20 13.22
N THR A 126 -1.41 3.97 14.46
CA THR A 126 -0.57 3.47 15.54
C THR A 126 -1.15 2.21 16.17
N GLY A 127 -0.29 1.28 16.58
CA GLY A 127 -0.65 0.04 17.26
C GLY A 127 -0.77 -1.16 16.31
N ARG A 128 -1.41 -2.24 16.79
CA ARG A 128 -1.47 -3.52 16.08
C ARG A 128 -2.61 -3.58 15.07
N TYR A 129 -2.33 -4.19 13.92
CA TYR A 129 -3.27 -4.36 12.81
C TYR A 129 -3.21 -5.78 12.26
N ALA A 130 -4.25 -6.13 11.50
CA ALA A 130 -4.33 -7.38 10.76
C ALA A 130 -4.85 -7.15 9.34
N LEU A 131 -4.27 -7.89 8.39
CA LEU A 131 -4.83 -8.15 7.07
C LEU A 131 -5.15 -9.64 6.96
N ILE A 132 -6.42 -9.98 6.73
CA ILE A 132 -6.87 -11.38 6.59
C ILE A 132 -7.52 -11.60 5.22
N LYS A 133 -7.08 -12.59 4.45
CA LYS A 133 -7.69 -12.90 3.14
C LYS A 133 -9.15 -13.31 3.30
N THR A 134 -9.99 -12.86 2.37
CA THR A 134 -11.42 -13.18 2.30
C THR A 134 -11.83 -13.43 0.86
N LYS A 135 -12.97 -14.10 0.66
CA LYS A 135 -13.56 -14.37 -0.66
C LYS A 135 -14.63 -13.35 -1.07
N PHE A 136 -14.88 -12.32 -0.25
CA PHE A 136 -16.02 -11.42 -0.39
C PHE A 136 -16.09 -10.67 -1.73
N ARG A 137 -14.96 -10.38 -2.39
CA ARG A 137 -14.91 -9.67 -3.68
C ARG A 137 -13.82 -10.20 -4.63
N GLY A 138 -13.53 -11.49 -4.55
CA GLY A 138 -12.52 -12.15 -5.38
C GLY A 138 -11.31 -12.62 -4.58
N LYS A 139 -10.34 -13.22 -5.30
CA LYS A 139 -9.17 -13.88 -4.71
C LYS A 139 -8.18 -12.92 -4.04
N ASP A 140 -8.17 -11.66 -4.45
CA ASP A 140 -7.24 -10.63 -3.99
C ASP A 140 -7.84 -9.77 -2.86
N SER A 141 -8.99 -10.18 -2.31
CA SER A 141 -9.67 -9.43 -1.25
C SER A 141 -9.12 -9.77 0.14
N TRP A 142 -8.88 -8.73 0.93
CA TRP A 142 -8.44 -8.79 2.31
C TRP A 142 -9.34 -7.94 3.21
N LEU A 143 -9.41 -8.31 4.48
CA LEU A 143 -10.02 -7.54 5.55
C LEU A 143 -8.92 -6.87 6.37
N PHE A 144 -8.93 -5.55 6.39
CA PHE A 144 -7.99 -4.71 7.14
C PHE A 144 -8.68 -4.12 8.37
N PHE A 145 -8.11 -4.32 9.56
CA PHE A 145 -8.66 -3.79 10.81
C PHE A 145 -7.59 -3.61 11.89
N LYS A 146 -7.86 -2.69 12.81
CA LYS A 146 -7.06 -2.48 14.02
C LYS A 146 -7.38 -3.57 15.04
N ARG A 147 -6.34 -4.14 15.65
CA ARG A 147 -6.42 -5.14 16.72
C ARG A 147 -6.44 -4.45 18.08
N LYS A 148 -7.05 -5.15 19.05
CA LYS A 148 -6.95 -4.83 20.48
C LYS A 148 -5.56 -5.17 21.02
#